data_AF-A0A081D8Z6-F1
#
_entry.id   AF-A0A081D8Z6-F1
#
_cell.length_a   1.000
_cell.length_b   1.000
_cell.length_c   1.000
_cell.angle_alpha   90.00
_cell.angle_beta   90.00
_cell.angle_gamma   90.00
#
_symmetry.space_group_name_H-M   'P 1'
#
loop_
_entity.id
_entity.type
_entity.pdbx_description
1 polymer ?
#
loop_
_entity_poly.entity_id
_entity_poly.type
_entity_poly.pdbx_seq_one_letter_code
_entity_poly.pdbx_strand_id
1 'polypeptide(L)' 'MSLINKLNKAFDHRIRLGIMSVLVVNDHADFKELKELLDVTDGNLASHAKALEKEEYIRVEKSFIGRKPNTKYIATDVAN' A
#
# COMPACT_ATOMS: atom_id res chain seq x y z
N MET A 1 1.10 -10.17 -28.51
CA MET A 1 0.51 -10.07 -27.15
C MET A 1 0.73 -8.67 -26.63
N SER A 2 -0.29 -8.05 -26.02
CA SER A 2 -0.15 -6.74 -25.36
C SER A 2 0.69 -6.87 -24.09
N LEU A 3 1.51 -5.85 -23.79
CA LEU A 3 2.29 -5.74 -22.55
C LEU A 3 1.41 -5.80 -21.31
N ILE A 4 0.18 -5.27 -21.40
CA ILE A 4 -0.81 -5.24 -20.32
C ILE A 4 -1.14 -6.66 -19.82
N ASN A 5 -1.15 -7.66 -20.70
CA ASN A 5 -1.48 -9.04 -20.33
C ASN A 5 -0.38 -9.72 -19.49
N LYS A 6 0.79 -9.08 -19.36
CA LYS A 6 1.90 -9.54 -18.52
C LYS A 6 2.04 -8.73 -17.24
N LEU A 7 1.17 -7.73 -17.01
CA LEU A 7 1.23 -6.95 -15.79
C LEU A 7 0.92 -7.86 -14.60
N ASN A 8 1.65 -7.63 -13.51
CA ASN A 8 1.39 -8.32 -12.27
C ASN A 8 0.00 -7.93 -11.75
N LYS A 9 -0.85 -8.93 -11.47
CA LYS A 9 -2.24 -8.72 -11.01
C LYS A 9 -2.35 -7.92 -9.71
N ALA A 10 -1.25 -7.80 -8.95
CA ALA A 10 -1.15 -6.90 -7.81
C ALA A 10 -1.37 -5.43 -8.21
N PHE A 11 -1.07 -5.06 -9.46
CA PHE A 11 -1.02 -3.70 -9.96
C PHE A 11 -2.09 -3.34 -10.99
N ASP A 12 -3.05 -4.24 -11.27
CA ASP A 12 -4.18 -3.95 -12.15
C ASP A 12 -5.18 -2.93 -11.56
N HIS A 13 -5.01 -2.53 -10.29
CA HIS A 13 -5.86 -1.55 -9.63
C HIS A 13 -5.10 -0.26 -9.32
N ARG A 14 -5.64 0.88 -9.77
CA ARG A 14 -5.00 2.20 -9.60
C ARG A 14 -4.64 2.54 -8.15
N ILE A 15 -5.44 2.09 -7.17
CA ILE A 15 -5.17 2.35 -5.74
C ILE A 15 -3.93 1.57 -5.27
N ARG A 16 -3.76 0.31 -5.71
CA ARG A 16 -2.59 -0.50 -5.35
C ARG A 16 -1.31 0.07 -5.95
N LEU A 17 -1.40 0.52 -7.21
CA LEU A 17 -0.33 1.30 -7.84
C LEU A 17 -0.03 2.58 -7.05
N GLY A 18 -1.04 3.36 -6.68
CA GLY A 18 -0.87 4.59 -5.90
C GLY A 18 -0.19 4.35 -4.54
N ILE A 19 -0.62 3.32 -3.80
CA ILE A 19 0.01 2.92 -2.53
C ILE A 19 1.50 2.64 -2.75
N MET A 20 1.84 1.79 -3.74
CA MET A 20 3.25 1.49 -4.01
C MET A 20 4.03 2.71 -4.47
N SER A 21 3.47 3.57 -5.32
CA SER A 21 4.13 4.80 -5.76
C SER A 21 4.53 5.71 -4.60
N VAL A 22 3.71 5.78 -3.55
CA VAL A 22 4.07 6.51 -2.33
C VAL A 22 5.14 5.76 -1.53
N LEU A 23 5.01 4.45 -1.36
CA LEU A 23 5.90 3.68 -0.49
C LEU A 23 7.28 3.37 -1.08
N VAL A 24 7.47 3.45 -2.41
CA VAL A 24 8.80 3.26 -3.03
C VAL A 24 9.68 4.50 -2.94
N VAL A 25 9.10 5.68 -2.68
CA VAL A 25 9.84 6.95 -2.54
C VAL A 25 9.99 7.42 -1.10
N ASN A 26 9.28 6.78 -0.16
CA ASN A 26 9.32 7.10 1.27
C ASN A 26 9.69 5.83 2.07
N ASP A 27 10.43 5.98 3.17
CA ASP A 27 10.76 4.84 4.05
C ASP A 27 9.49 4.12 4.58
N HIS A 28 8.42 4.89 4.79
CA HIS A 28 7.09 4.40 5.16
C HIS A 28 6.05 5.52 4.93
N ALA A 29 4.78 5.15 5.00
CA ALA A 29 3.67 6.09 5.17
C ALA A 29 2.67 5.52 6.17
N ASP A 30 1.99 6.39 6.91
CA ASP A 30 0.89 5.99 7.78
C ASP A 30 -0.45 5.90 7.03
N PHE A 31 -1.45 5.29 7.66
CA PHE A 31 -2.78 5.12 7.06
C PHE A 31 -3.43 6.45 6.66
N LYS A 32 -3.26 7.49 7.46
CA LYS A 32 -3.88 8.80 7.23
C LYS A 32 -3.21 9.50 6.05
N GLU A 33 -1.88 9.48 5.98
CA GLU A 33 -1.11 10.01 4.85
C GLU A 33 -1.51 9.35 3.53
N LEU A 34 -1.55 8.01 3.48
CA LEU A 34 -1.97 7.30 2.27
C LEU A 34 -3.42 7.62 1.88
N LYS A 35 -4.31 7.74 2.85
CA LYS A 35 -5.71 8.08 2.61
C LYS A 35 -5.84 9.47 1.97
N GLU A 36 -5.15 10.46 2.54
CA GLU A 36 -5.19 11.84 2.10
C GLU A 36 -4.51 12.02 0.72
N LEU A 37 -3.33 11.43 0.52
CA LEU A 37 -2.59 11.52 -0.74
C LEU A 37 -3.31 10.84 -1.91
N LEU A 38 -4.00 9.73 -1.65
CA LEU A 38 -4.67 8.94 -2.69
C LEU A 38 -6.15 9.31 -2.89
N ASP A 39 -6.70 10.18 -2.03
CA ASP A 39 -8.11 10.57 -2.01
C ASP A 39 -9.06 9.35 -2.02
N VAL A 40 -8.89 8.49 -1.02
CA VAL A 40 -9.65 7.23 -0.89
C VAL A 40 -10.40 7.13 0.43
N THR A 41 -11.39 6.26 0.47
CA THR A 41 -12.08 5.88 1.71
C THR A 41 -11.27 4.88 2.52
N ASP A 42 -11.55 4.78 3.82
CA ASP A 42 -10.88 3.84 4.73
C ASP A 42 -11.02 2.39 4.25
N GLY A 43 -12.22 2.01 3.80
CA GLY A 43 -12.51 0.67 3.29
C GLY A 43 -11.74 0.33 2.00
N ASN A 44 -11.57 1.31 1.10
CA ASN A 44 -10.77 1.15 -0.11
C ASN A 44 -9.29 0.97 0.24
N LEU A 45 -8.73 1.84 1.08
CA LEU A 45 -7.33 1.75 1.48
C LEU A 45 -7.05 0.43 2.22
N ALA A 46 -7.87 0.07 3.20
CA ALA A 46 -7.67 -1.14 3.99
C ALA A 46 -7.72 -2.41 3.12
N SER A 47 -8.68 -2.51 2.20
CA SER A 47 -8.82 -3.68 1.33
C SER A 47 -7.65 -3.82 0.35
N HIS A 48 -7.21 -2.71 -0.24
CA HIS A 48 -6.08 -2.72 -1.18
C HIS A 48 -4.73 -2.91 -0.50
N ALA A 49 -4.50 -2.29 0.66
CA ALA A 49 -3.28 -2.50 1.44
C ALA A 49 -3.17 -3.96 1.90
N LYS A 50 -4.28 -4.57 2.37
CA LYS A 50 -4.33 -5.99 2.73
C LYS A 50 -4.01 -6.90 1.54
N ALA A 51 -4.48 -6.55 0.35
CA ALA A 51 -4.15 -7.31 -0.86
C ALA A 51 -2.66 -7.22 -1.21
N LEU A 52 -2.04 -6.05 -1.08
CA LEU A 52 -0.59 -5.88 -1.29
C LEU A 52 0.23 -6.59 -0.22
N GLU A 53 -0.20 -6.55 1.05
CA GLU A 53 0.46 -7.24 2.16
C GLU A 53 0.43 -8.76 1.96
N LYS A 54 -0.72 -9.31 1.51
CA LYS A 54 -0.85 -10.74 1.22
C LYS A 54 0.11 -11.21 0.12
N GLU A 55 0.32 -10.38 -0.89
CA GLU A 55 1.26 -10.65 -1.98
C GLU A 55 2.70 -10.18 -1.64
N GLU A 56 2.95 -9.83 -0.37
CA GLU A 56 4.25 -9.49 0.20
C GLU A 56 4.93 -8.25 -0.39
N TYR A 57 4.23 -7.40 -1.16
CA TYR A 57 4.78 -6.13 -1.66
C TYR A 57 4.94 -5.07 -0.60
N ILE A 58 4.16 -5.16 0.48
CA ILE A 58 4.24 -4.24 1.60
C ILE A 58 4.24 -5.01 2.92
N ARG A 59 4.89 -4.42 3.91
CA ARG A 59 4.81 -4.82 5.30
C ARG A 59 3.96 -3.81 6.06
N VAL A 60 3.07 -4.32 6.92
CA VAL A 60 2.21 -3.50 7.78
C VAL A 60 2.67 -3.61 9.23
N GLU A 61 3.05 -2.49 9.83
CA GLU A 61 3.44 -2.41 11.24
C GLU A 61 2.39 -1.67 12.04
N LYS A 62 1.87 -2.31 13.10
CA LYS A 62 0.90 -1.71 14.02
C LYS A 62 1.59 -1.33 15.31
N SER A 63 1.43 -0.09 15.71
CA SER A 63 1.96 0.46 16.96
C SER A 63 0.95 1.39 17.62
N PHE A 64 1.34 1.98 18.75
CA PHE A 64 0.59 3.04 19.40
C PHE A 64 1.47 4.27 19.54
N ILE A 65 0.93 5.44 19.20
CA ILE A 65 1.55 6.74 19.50
C ILE A 65 0.71 7.38 20.61
N GLY A 66 1.25 7.35 21.84
CA GLY A 66 0.47 7.63 23.04
C GLY A 66 -0.64 6.60 23.24
N ARG A 67 -1.90 7.03 23.19
CA ARG A 67 -3.09 6.15 23.32
C ARG A 67 -3.79 5.86 21.98
N LYS A 68 -3.25 6.34 20.86
CA LYS A 68 -3.88 6.19 19.54
C LYS A 68 -3.20 5.06 18.76
N PRO A 69 -3.97 4.14 18.13
CA PRO A 69 -3.38 3.16 17.23
C PRO A 69 -2.78 3.88 16.02
N ASN A 70 -1.63 3.38 15.56
CA ASN A 70 -0.91 3.89 14.41
C ASN A 70 -0.50 2.72 13.52
N THR A 71 -0.81 2.80 12.24
CA THR A 71 -0.43 1.76 11.27
C THR A 71 0.52 2.36 10.26
N LYS A 72 1.72 1.79 10.15
CA LYS A 72 2.71 2.12 9.14
C LYS A 72 2.70 1.08 8.03
N TYR A 73 2.85 1.54 6.81
CA TYR A 73 2.99 0.74 5.60
C TYR A 73 4.38 0.99 5.02
N ILE A 74 5.07 -0.07 4.65
CA ILE A 74 6.47 -0.04 4.18
C ILE A 74 6.54 -0.91 2.93
N ALA A 75 7.15 -0.41 1.84
CA ALA A 75 7.44 -1.25 0.69
C ALA A 75 8.47 -2.31 1.08
N THR A 76 8.28 -3.55 0.63
CA THR A 76 9.29 -4.59 0.81
C THR A 76 10.30 -4.55 -0.35
N ASP A 77 11.51 -5.04 -0.12
CA ASP A 77 12.50 -5.25 -1.19
C ASP A 77 12.09 -6.36 -2.17
N VAL A 78 10.98 -7.05 -1.87
CA VAL A 78 10.45 -8.19 -2.62
C VAL A 78 9.55 -7.70 -3.76
N ALA A 79 10.07 -6.79 -4.59
CA ALA A 79 9.54 -6.62 -5.94
C ALA A 79 10.22 -7.67 -6.84
N ASN A 80 9.79 -8.93 -6.73
CA ASN A 80 10.16 -9.99 -7.66
C ASN A 80 9.58 -9.71 -9.06
#